data_AF-A0A9D7R5B2-F1
#
_entry.id   AF-A0A9D7R5B2-F1
#
_cell.length_a   1.000
_cell.length_b   1.000
_cell.length_c   1.000
_cell.angle_alpha   90.00
_cell.angle_beta   90.00
_cell.angle_gamma   90.00
#
_symmetry.space_group_name_H-M   'P 1'
#
loop_
_entity.id
_entity.type
_entity.pdbx_description
1 polymer ?
#
loop_
_entity_poly.entity_id
_entity_poly.type
_entity_poly.pdbx_seq_one_letter_code
_entity_poly.pdbx_strand_id
1 'polypeptide(L)'
;MPEHLLGLQRTSAVREKLSKEEHSKNNLPDVLERWDSLKAVRPEPVEGSELTRPRTAQSFCVPKADIAANGYDLSINRYKEVVHAQVQHRAPQEILAELAKLESEIAVGMKALEKMLENS
;
A
#
# COMPACT_ATOMS: atom_id res chain seq x y z
N MET A 1 33.03 28.44 -3.31
CA MET A 1 31.74 29.07 -2.92
C MET A 1 31.52 28.82 -1.45
N PRO A 2 31.41 29.84 -0.60
CA PRO A 2 31.23 29.64 0.84
C PRO A 2 29.81 29.12 1.14
N GLU A 3 29.71 28.10 1.99
CA GLU A 3 28.48 27.31 2.24
C GLU A 3 27.30 28.14 2.80
N HIS A 4 27.56 29.30 3.39
CA HIS A 4 26.54 30.15 3.99
C HIS A 4 25.62 30.88 2.99
N LEU A 5 25.99 30.96 1.71
CA LEU A 5 25.21 31.65 0.68
C LEU A 5 24.11 30.78 0.05
N LEU A 6 24.05 29.50 0.40
CA LEU A 6 23.08 28.55 -0.18
C LEU A 6 21.73 28.54 0.54
N GLY A 7 21.53 29.31 1.62
CA GLY A 7 20.25 29.39 2.34
C GLY A 7 19.76 28.06 2.96
N LEU A 8 20.50 26.96 2.76
CA LEU A 8 20.27 25.66 3.36
C LEU A 8 20.73 25.70 4.81
N GLN A 9 19.95 26.40 5.64
CA GLN A 9 19.91 26.04 7.05
C GLN A 9 19.40 24.60 7.07
N ARG A 10 20.26 23.64 7.44
CA ARG A 10 19.77 22.32 7.85
C ARG A 10 18.81 22.62 8.98
N THR A 11 17.51 22.57 8.70
CA THR A 11 16.48 22.80 9.71
C THR A 11 16.66 21.70 10.74
N SER A 12 17.39 21.99 11.80
CA SER A 12 17.59 21.13 12.96
C SER A 12 16.33 21.05 13.83
N ALA A 13 15.23 21.65 13.39
CA ALA A 13 13.98 21.75 14.12
C ALA A 13 12.84 21.27 13.22
N VAL A 14 12.59 19.96 13.25
CA VAL A 14 11.37 19.34 13.81
C VAL A 14 11.68 17.83 13.86
N ARG A 15 12.29 17.38 14.97
CA ARG A 15 12.41 15.95 15.33
C ARG A 15 11.18 15.47 16.10
N GLU A 16 10.06 16.18 15.98
CA GLU A 16 8.83 15.75 16.63
C GLU A 16 8.24 14.58 15.84
N LYS A 17 7.86 13.52 16.55
CA LYS A 17 7.11 12.42 15.96
C LYS A 17 5.77 13.00 15.48
N LEU A 18 5.55 12.96 14.18
CA LEU A 18 4.28 13.33 13.58
C LEU A 18 3.16 12.48 14.18
N SER A 19 1.98 13.08 14.37
CA SER A 19 0.76 12.30 14.63
C SER A 19 0.48 11.35 13.46
N LYS A 20 -0.37 10.34 13.66
CA LYS A 20 -0.71 9.37 12.62
C LYS A 20 -1.33 10.07 11.39
N GLU A 21 -2.15 11.08 11.62
CA GLU A 21 -2.84 11.86 10.60
C GLU A 21 -1.84 12.71 9.80
N GLU A 22 -0.87 13.35 10.45
CA GLU A 22 0.18 14.14 9.80
C GLU A 22 1.17 13.25 9.05
N HIS A 23 1.53 12.10 9.63
CA HIS A 23 2.43 11.12 9.03
C HIS A 23 1.90 10.59 7.70
N SER A 24 0.58 10.40 7.58
CA SER A 24 -0.06 9.99 6.33
C SER A 24 0.13 10.99 5.18
N LYS A 25 0.32 12.27 5.51
CA LYS A 25 0.51 13.37 4.54
C LYS A 25 1.98 13.72 4.35
N ASN A 26 2.82 13.44 5.34
CA ASN A 26 4.23 13.75 5.35
C ASN A 26 5.02 12.63 6.05
N ASN A 27 5.73 11.81 5.27
CA ASN A 27 6.64 10.79 5.78
C ASN A 27 8.12 11.14 5.52
N LEU A 28 8.43 12.40 5.21
CA LEU A 28 9.80 12.87 4.96
C LEU A 28 10.74 12.67 6.16
N PRO A 29 10.31 12.88 7.43
CA PRO A 29 11.16 12.59 8.58
C PRO A 29 11.67 11.15 8.61
N ASP A 30 10.81 10.17 8.27
CA ASP A 30 11.23 8.78 8.21
C ASP A 30 12.26 8.53 7.11
N VAL A 31 12.09 9.15 5.94
CA VAL A 31 13.05 9.00 4.82
C VAL A 31 14.42 9.53 5.24
N LEU A 32 14.47 10.65 5.95
CA LEU A 32 15.72 11.22 6.46
C LEU A 32 16.39 10.30 7.48
N GLU A 33 15.63 9.79 8.45
CA GLU A 33 16.14 8.84 9.44
C GLU A 33 16.68 7.57 8.77
N ARG A 34 15.93 7.03 7.80
CA ARG A 34 16.35 5.85 7.04
C ARG A 34 17.59 6.11 6.18
N TRP A 35 17.68 7.28 5.54
CA TRP A 35 18.87 7.69 4.81
C TRP A 35 20.11 7.84 5.71
N ASP A 36 19.94 8.41 6.89
CA ASP A 36 21.03 8.52 7.86
C ASP A 36 21.48 7.14 8.36
N SER A 37 20.55 6.19 8.51
CA SER A 37 20.86 4.80 8.88
C SER A 37 21.72 4.06 7.83
N LEU A 38 21.59 4.41 6.54
CA LEU A 38 22.43 3.85 5.46
C LEU A 38 23.89 4.32 5.57
N LYS A 39 24.13 5.54 6.06
CA LYS A 39 25.47 6.11 6.23
C LYS A 39 26.23 5.51 7.41
N ALA A 40 25.53 4.91 8.36
CA ALA A 40 26.16 4.20 9.47
C ALA A 40 26.77 2.90 8.92
N VAL A 41 28.06 2.95 8.57
CA VAL A 41 28.83 1.79 8.11
C VAL A 41 28.75 0.70 9.17
N ARG A 42 28.05 -0.39 8.86
CA ARG A 42 28.04 -1.61 9.65
C ARG A 42 28.66 -2.74 8.83
N PRO A 43 29.42 -3.64 9.45
CA PRO A 43 30.06 -4.75 8.74
C PRO A 43 29.02 -5.71 8.13
N GLU A 44 27.84 -5.81 8.73
CA GLU A 44 26.75 -6.67 8.25
C GLU A 44 25.42 -5.91 8.21
N PRO A 45 24.54 -6.21 7.24
CA PRO A 45 23.17 -5.69 7.22
C PRO A 45 22.42 -6.14 8.48
N VAL A 46 21.81 -5.18 9.18
CA VAL A 46 20.94 -5.49 10.33
C VAL A 46 19.53 -5.73 9.83
N GLU A 47 18.84 -6.74 10.36
CA GLU A 47 17.41 -6.94 10.08
C GLU A 47 16.62 -5.66 10.41
N GLY A 48 15.77 -5.22 9.49
CA GLY A 48 15.03 -3.96 9.63
C GLY A 48 15.81 -2.71 9.21
N SER A 49 17.08 -2.83 8.83
CA SER A 49 17.80 -1.75 8.13
C SER A 49 17.23 -1.52 6.73
N GLU A 50 17.45 -0.32 6.18
CA GLU A 50 16.96 0.05 4.86
C GLU A 50 17.42 -0.91 3.75
N LEU A 51 18.60 -1.53 3.93
CA LEU A 51 19.19 -2.50 2.99
C LEU A 51 18.41 -3.83 2.89
N THR A 52 17.67 -4.21 3.94
CA THR A 52 16.96 -5.50 4.02
C THR A 52 15.45 -5.37 3.78
N ARG A 53 14.97 -4.15 3.48
CA ARG A 53 13.53 -3.92 3.27
C ARG A 53 13.03 -4.56 1.97
N PRO A 54 11.84 -5.18 1.98
CA PRO A 54 11.27 -5.77 0.78
C PRO A 54 10.82 -4.70 -0.21
N ARG A 55 10.75 -5.07 -1.49
CA ARG A 55 10.27 -4.21 -2.61
C ARG A 55 8.80 -3.80 -2.50
N THR A 56 8.08 -4.36 -1.53
CA THR A 56 6.69 -4.03 -1.18
C THR A 56 6.60 -2.88 -0.16
N ALA A 57 7.70 -2.56 0.52
CA ALA A 57 7.75 -1.49 1.50
C ALA A 57 7.71 -0.09 0.85
N GLN A 58 7.48 0.95 1.67
CA GLN A 58 7.45 2.34 1.20
C GLN A 58 8.78 2.80 0.57
N SER A 59 9.90 2.22 1.01
CA SER A 59 11.23 2.43 0.46
C SER A 59 12.03 1.13 0.57
N PHE A 60 12.94 0.92 -0.39
CA PHE A 60 13.76 -0.27 -0.53
C PHE A 60 15.01 0.04 -1.39
N CYS A 61 16.05 -0.78 -1.27
CA CYS A 61 17.25 -0.67 -2.08
C CYS A 61 17.19 -1.59 -3.31
N VAL A 62 17.80 -1.15 -4.41
CA VAL A 62 17.94 -1.94 -5.64
C VAL A 62 19.43 -2.11 -5.93
N PRO A 63 19.92 -3.34 -6.16
CA PRO A 63 21.31 -3.57 -6.55
C PRO A 63 21.67 -2.82 -7.83
N LYS A 64 22.90 -2.29 -7.91
CA LYS A 64 23.40 -1.61 -9.11
C LYS A 64 23.33 -2.49 -10.37
N ALA A 65 23.59 -3.79 -10.21
CA ALA A 65 23.53 -4.75 -11.31
C ALA A 65 22.12 -4.82 -11.93
N ASP A 66 21.08 -4.86 -11.10
CA ASP A 66 19.67 -4.85 -11.54
C ASP A 66 19.32 -3.56 -12.29
N ILE A 67 19.81 -2.41 -11.80
CA ILE A 67 19.59 -1.11 -12.46
C ILE A 67 20.25 -1.10 -13.84
N ALA A 68 21.48 -1.59 -13.94
CA ALA A 68 22.21 -1.66 -15.21
C ALA A 68 21.53 -2.63 -16.20
N ALA A 69 21.04 -3.78 -15.71
CA ALA A 69 20.33 -4.76 -16.53
C ALA A 69 18.99 -4.21 -17.08
N ASN A 70 18.35 -3.29 -16.35
CA ASN A 70 17.13 -2.60 -16.79
C ASN A 70 17.42 -1.32 -17.60
N GLY A 71 18.64 -1.16 -18.13
CA GLY A 71 19.00 -0.02 -18.97
C GLY A 71 18.95 1.32 -18.24
N TYR A 72 19.20 1.31 -16.92
CA TYR A 72 19.12 2.49 -16.05
C TYR A 72 17.73 3.14 -16.01
N ASP A 73 16.67 2.39 -16.31
CA ASP A 73 15.29 2.81 -16.02
C ASP A 73 15.13 2.94 -14.50
N LEU A 74 14.92 4.16 -14.01
CA LEU A 74 14.73 4.47 -12.58
C LEU A 74 13.24 4.59 -12.20
N SER A 75 12.33 4.15 -13.05
CA SER A 75 10.90 4.16 -12.72
C SER A 75 10.64 3.25 -11.52
N ILE A 76 9.95 3.78 -10.51
CA ILE A 76 9.63 3.02 -9.29
C ILE A 76 8.85 1.73 -9.60
N ASN A 77 7.98 1.78 -10.61
CA ASN A 77 7.15 0.65 -11.04
C ASN A 77 7.97 -0.53 -11.59
N ARG A 78 9.19 -0.28 -12.07
CA ARG A 78 10.09 -1.35 -12.54
C ARG A 78 10.53 -2.27 -11.41
N TYR A 79 10.72 -1.72 -10.21
CA TYR A 79 11.34 -2.43 -9.09
C TYR A 79 10.39 -2.67 -7.92
N LYS A 80 9.26 -1.97 -7.86
CA LYS A 80 8.28 -2.13 -6.80
C LYS A 80 7.49 -3.40 -6.99
N GLU A 81 7.44 -4.23 -5.96
CA GLU A 81 6.56 -5.39 -5.92
C GLU A 81 5.20 -4.96 -5.38
N VAL A 82 4.15 -5.23 -6.16
CA VAL A 82 2.77 -5.04 -5.71
C VAL A 82 2.28 -6.40 -5.22
N VAL A 83 2.01 -6.50 -3.92
CA VAL A 83 1.35 -7.69 -3.36
C VAL A 83 -0.08 -7.68 -3.87
N HIS A 84 -0.37 -8.50 -4.89
CA HIS A 84 -1.74 -8.81 -5.25
C HIS A 84 -2.31 -9.71 -4.16
N ALA A 85 -3.12 -9.14 -3.27
CA ALA A 85 -3.95 -9.95 -2.39
C ALA A 85 -4.82 -10.84 -3.30
N GLN A 86 -4.72 -12.17 -3.16
CA GLN A 86 -5.71 -13.07 -3.73
C GLN A 86 -7.04 -12.71 -3.08
N VAL A 87 -7.87 -11.96 -3.79
CA VAL A 87 -9.25 -11.75 -3.38
C VAL A 87 -9.92 -13.10 -3.54
N GLN A 88 -10.20 -13.77 -2.43
CA GLN A 88 -11.06 -14.96 -2.48
C GLN A 88 -12.47 -14.48 -2.85
N HIS A 89 -12.84 -14.73 -4.10
CA HIS A 89 -14.19 -14.52 -4.56
C HIS A 89 -15.06 -15.71 -4.16
N ARG A 90 -16.34 -15.45 -3.85
CA ARG A 90 -17.33 -16.51 -3.67
C ARG A 90 -17.43 -17.35 -4.93
N ALA A 91 -17.65 -18.65 -4.78
CA ALA A 91 -17.82 -19.54 -5.92
C ALA A 91 -19.06 -19.12 -6.73
N PRO A 92 -19.03 -19.18 -8.07
CA PRO A 92 -20.19 -18.84 -8.90
C PRO A 92 -21.46 -19.61 -8.51
N GLN A 93 -21.31 -20.87 -8.07
CA GLN A 93 -22.42 -21.70 -7.60
C GLN A 93 -23.11 -21.15 -6.35
N GLU A 94 -22.37 -20.55 -5.42
CA GLU A 94 -22.96 -19.93 -4.23
C GLU A 94 -23.80 -18.70 -4.60
N ILE A 95 -23.32 -17.91 -5.56
CA ILE A 95 -24.04 -16.74 -6.06
C ILE A 95 -25.34 -17.19 -6.74
N LEU A 96 -25.27 -18.23 -7.57
CA LEU A 96 -26.46 -18.79 -8.23
C LEU A 96 -27.48 -19.38 -7.23
N ALA A 97 -27.02 -20.07 -6.19
CA ALA A 97 -27.89 -20.61 -5.16
C ALA A 97 -28.61 -19.49 -4.37
N GLU A 98 -27.91 -18.40 -4.05
CA GLU A 98 -28.49 -17.23 -3.40
C GLU A 98 -29.52 -16.53 -4.29
N LEU A 99 -29.21 -16.37 -5.59
CA LEU A 99 -30.16 -15.81 -6.56
C LEU A 99 -31.44 -16.65 -6.66
N ALA A 100 -31.33 -17.97 -6.78
CA ALA A 100 -32.48 -18.86 -6.84
C ALA A 100 -33.35 -18.78 -5.57
N LYS A 101 -32.73 -18.62 -4.40
CA LYS A 101 -33.45 -18.41 -3.14
C LYS A 101 -34.22 -17.09 -3.14
N LEU A 102 -33.57 -15.99 -3.55
CA LEU A 102 -34.21 -14.68 -3.65
C LEU A 102 -35.39 -14.70 -4.62
N GLU A 103 -35.27 -15.36 -5.77
CA GLU A 103 -36.36 -15.52 -6.73
C GLU A 103 -37.55 -16.28 -6.11
N SER A 104 -37.30 -17.33 -5.33
CA SER A 104 -38.35 -18.05 -4.64
C SER A 104 -39.07 -17.19 -3.60
N GLU A 105 -38.33 -16.37 -2.84
CA GLU A 105 -38.92 -15.46 -1.84
C GLU A 105 -39.79 -14.40 -2.52
N ILE A 106 -39.32 -13.83 -3.65
CA ILE A 106 -40.09 -12.90 -4.47
C ILE A 106 -41.38 -13.55 -4.97
N ALA A 107 -41.30 -14.76 -5.53
CA ALA A 107 -42.46 -15.47 -6.06
C ALA A 107 -43.51 -15.77 -4.97
N VAL A 108 -43.06 -16.13 -3.76
CA VAL A 108 -43.95 -16.32 -2.60
C VAL A 108 -44.62 -15.00 -2.21
N GLY A 109 -43.84 -13.91 -2.14
CA GLY A 109 -44.36 -12.58 -1.83
C GLY A 109 -45.41 -12.11 -2.84
N MET A 110 -45.17 -12.33 -4.13
CA MET A 110 -46.13 -11.99 -5.20
C MET A 110 -47.46 -12.73 -5.05
N LYS A 111 -47.43 -14.06 -4.83
CA LYS A 111 -48.65 -14.84 -4.61
C LYS A 111 -49.43 -14.41 -3.37
N ALA A 112 -48.72 -14.03 -2.31
CA ALA A 112 -49.37 -13.52 -1.10
C ALA A 112 -50.11 -12.20 -1.38
N LEU A 113 -49.49 -11.29 -2.13
CA LEU A 113 -50.11 -10.03 -2.55
C LEU A 113 -51.32 -10.25 -3.46
N GLU A 114 -51.22 -11.14 -4.46
CA GLU A 114 -52.34 -11.52 -5.33
C GLU A 114 -53.53 -12.02 -4.51
N LYS A 115 -53.29 -12.92 -3.56
CA LYS A 115 -54.35 -13.46 -2.70
C LYS A 115 -55.00 -12.39 -1.82
N MET A 116 -54.24 -11.38 -1.34
CA MET A 116 -54.81 -10.28 -0.56
C MET A 116 -55.75 -9.40 -1.41
N LEU A 117 -55.43 -9.22 -2.69
CA LEU A 117 -56.25 -8.46 -3.64
C LEU A 117 -57.50 -9.23 -4.09
N GLU A 118 -57.42 -10.55 -4.27
CA GLU A 118 -58.58 -11.39 -4.62
C GLU A 118 -59.62 -11.50 -3.48
N ASN A 119 -59.18 -11.31 -2.24
CA ASN A 119 -60.05 -11.35 -1.05
C ASN A 119 -60.46 -9.95 -0.57
N SER A 120 -60.24 -8.90 -1.39
CA SER A 120 -60.73 -7.52 -1.17
C SER A 120 -61.91 -7.22 -2.11
#